data_AF-A0AAV3XKN1-F1
#
_entry.id   AF-A0AAV3XKN1-F1
#
_cell.length_a   1.000
_cell.length_b   1.000
_cell.length_c   1.000
_cell.angle_alpha   90.00
_cell.angle_beta   90.00
_cell.angle_gamma   90.00
#
_symmetry.space_group_name_H-M   'P 1'
#
loop_
_entity.id
_entity.type
_entity.pdbx_description
1 polymer ?
#
loop_
_entity_poly.entity_id
_entity_poly.type
_entity_poly.pdbx_seq_one_letter_code
_entity_poly.pdbx_strand_id
1 'polypeptide(L)' 'MDTYLIHFVYYASFKHESTGAPAKDKEWFKAYRIIPRVGDCVLKDGEWFQVERVFLYQPTAKGIDAQVQCSFYGFDTV' A
#
# COMPACT_ATOMS: atom_id res chain seq x y z
N MET A 1 11.55 2.79 19.31
CA MET A 1 10.91 1.70 18.57
C MET A 1 11.24 1.92 17.13
N ASP A 2 11.89 0.95 16.51
CA ASP A 2 12.28 1.06 15.11
C ASP A 2 11.02 1.03 14.24
N THR A 3 10.98 1.88 13.23
CA THR A 3 9.89 1.95 12.25
C THR A 3 10.40 1.47 10.91
N TYR A 4 9.58 0.70 10.21
CA TYR A 4 9.83 0.26 8.85
C TYR A 4 9.33 1.31 7.87
N LEU A 5 10.18 1.77 6.95
CA LEU A 5 9.78 2.62 5.84
C LEU A 5 9.26 1.74 4.69
N ILE A 6 8.02 1.99 4.28
CA ILE A 6 7.31 1.15 3.34
C ILE A 6 6.91 1.95 2.12
N HIS A 7 7.22 1.43 0.94
CA HIS A 7 6.80 1.95 -0.35
C HIS A 7 5.51 1.25 -0.78
N PHE A 8 4.42 1.98 -0.89
CA PHE A 8 3.16 1.47 -1.40
C PHE A 8 3.04 1.81 -2.88
N VAL A 9 2.65 0.82 -3.67
CA VAL A 9 2.36 0.96 -5.09
C VAL A 9 0.94 0.46 -5.32
N TYR A 10 0.05 1.38 -5.67
CA TYR A 10 -1.28 1.02 -6.12
C TYR A 10 -1.19 0.41 -7.52
N TYR A 11 -1.98 -0.63 -7.75
CA TYR A 11 -2.26 -1.13 -9.09
C TYR A 11 -3.76 -1.39 -9.22
N ALA A 12 -4.31 -1.13 -10.41
CA ALA A 12 -5.68 -1.53 -10.70
C ALA A 12 -5.76 -3.05 -10.77
N SER A 13 -6.31 -3.66 -9.72
CA SER A 13 -6.68 -5.07 -9.72
C SER A 13 -7.97 -5.26 -10.51
N PHE A 14 -7.99 -6.19 -11.46
CA PHE A 14 -9.21 -6.57 -12.20
C PHE A 14 -10.36 -7.02 -11.27
N LYS A 15 -10.06 -7.41 -10.02
CA LYS A 15 -11.06 -7.83 -9.03
C LYS A 15 -11.80 -6.65 -8.37
N HIS A 16 -11.23 -5.45 -8.43
CA HIS A 16 -11.74 -4.25 -7.75
C HIS A 16 -11.90 -3.11 -8.77
N GLU A 17 -12.64 -3.36 -9.86
CA GLU A 17 -13.10 -2.29 -10.76
C GLU A 17 -14.19 -1.46 -10.08
N SER A 18 -13.77 -0.57 -9.18
CA SER A 18 -14.66 0.39 -8.54
C SER A 18 -14.70 1.69 -9.33
N THR A 19 -15.90 2.20 -9.57
CA THR A 19 -16.11 3.57 -10.04
C THR A 19 -15.44 4.57 -9.10
N GLY A 20 -14.57 5.43 -9.64
CA GLY A 20 -13.81 6.42 -8.84
C GLY A 20 -12.44 5.95 -8.34
N ALA A 21 -11.95 4.78 -8.77
CA ALA A 21 -10.61 4.33 -8.40
C ALA A 21 -9.51 5.37 -8.76
N PRO A 22 -8.46 5.51 -7.94
CA PRO A 22 -7.36 6.43 -8.18
C PRO A 22 -6.55 6.06 -9.44
N ALA A 23 -5.70 6.98 -9.90
CA ALA A 23 -4.83 6.77 -11.06
C ALA A 23 -3.88 5.58 -10.84
N LYS A 24 -3.68 4.75 -11.89
CA LYS A 24 -2.99 3.44 -11.84
C LYS A 24 -1.54 3.45 -11.34
N ASP A 25 -0.94 4.61 -11.12
CA ASP A 25 0.45 4.78 -10.71
C ASP A 25 0.60 5.54 -9.38
N LYS A 26 -0.45 5.55 -8.54
CA LYS A 26 -0.37 6.16 -7.21
C LYS A 26 0.63 5.39 -6.34
N GLU A 27 1.66 6.08 -5.88
CA GLU A 27 2.65 5.54 -4.95
C GLU A 27 2.88 6.48 -3.78
N TRP A 28 3.25 5.92 -2.64
CA TRP A 28 3.62 6.72 -1.47
C TRP A 28 4.53 5.97 -0.52
N PHE A 29 5.24 6.72 0.32
CA PHE A 29 6.07 6.18 1.40
C PHE A 29 5.41 6.45 2.74
N LYS A 30 5.43 5.47 3.65
CA LYS A 30 4.95 5.66 5.02
C LYS A 30 5.70 4.77 5.98
N ALA A 31 6.05 5.34 7.14
CA ALA A 31 6.67 4.61 8.23
C ALA A 31 5.60 3.89 9.07
N TYR A 32 5.81 2.60 9.33
CA TYR A 32 4.96 1.80 10.21
C TYR A 32 5.78 1.09 11.28
N ARG A 33 5.13 0.79 12.42
CA ARG A 33 5.74 -0.07 13.45
C ARG A 33 5.76 -1.55 13.06
N ILE A 34 4.98 -1.92 12.05
CA ILE A 34 4.88 -3.28 11.51
C ILE A 34 4.82 -3.20 9.98
N ILE A 35 5.37 -4.19 9.30
CA ILE A 35 5.18 -4.33 7.86
C ILE A 35 3.76 -4.90 7.63
N PRO A 36 2.89 -4.24 6.84
CA PRO A 36 1.57 -4.75 6.50
C PRO A 36 1.63 -6.14 5.87
N ARG A 37 0.55 -6.89 6.03
CA ARG A 37 0.37 -8.24 5.49
C ARG A 37 -0.65 -8.21 4.36
N VAL A 38 -0.60 -9.24 3.50
CA VAL A 38 -1.63 -9.47 2.49
C VAL A 38 -3.01 -9.57 3.17
N GLY A 39 -3.97 -8.79 2.68
CA GLY A 39 -5.31 -8.67 3.23
C GLY A 39 -5.52 -7.46 4.15
N ASP A 40 -4.46 -6.84 4.68
CA ASP A 40 -4.58 -5.63 5.49
C ASP A 40 -5.13 -4.46 4.68
N CYS A 41 -5.84 -3.53 5.32
CA CYS A 41 -6.29 -2.29 4.72
C CYS A 41 -5.42 -1.11 5.16
N VAL A 42 -5.06 -0.24 4.21
CA VAL A 42 -4.29 0.99 4.46
C VAL A 42 -5.04 2.21 3.94
N LEU A 43 -5.08 3.27 4.74
CA LEU A 43 -5.71 4.54 4.39
C LEU A 43 -4.67 5.54 3.84
N LYS A 44 -4.97 6.14 2.69
CA LYS A 44 -4.21 7.24 2.10
C LYS A 44 -5.18 8.26 1.50
N ASP A 45 -5.17 9.49 2.01
CA ASP A 45 -5.95 10.63 1.50
C ASP A 45 -7.47 10.35 1.36
N GLY A 46 -8.07 9.66 2.32
CA GLY A 46 -9.49 9.30 2.26
C GLY A 46 -9.82 8.10 1.36
N GLU A 47 -8.81 7.39 0.87
CA GLU A 47 -8.96 6.18 0.07
C GLU A 47 -8.40 4.98 0.83
N TRP A 48 -9.20 3.92 0.94
CA TRP A 48 -8.81 2.64 1.48
C TRP A 48 -8.23 1.76 0.38
N PHE A 49 -7.08 1.14 0.67
CA PHE A 49 -6.43 0.18 -0.20
C PHE A 49 -6.23 -1.15 0.51
N GLN A 50 -6.50 -2.25 -0.16
CA GLN A 50 -6.21 -3.59 0.33
C GLN A 50 -4.80 -4.01 -0.11
N VAL A 51 -4.01 -4.52 0.83
CA VAL A 51 -2.67 -5.05 0.56
C VAL A 51 -2.80 -6.40 -0.14
N GLU A 52 -2.12 -6.53 -1.28
CA GLU A 52 -2.24 -7.70 -2.15
C GLU A 52 -0.93 -8.47 -2.23
N ARG A 53 0.20 -7.76 -2.21
CA ARG A 53 1.54 -8.37 -2.20
C ARG A 53 2.49 -7.56 -1.34
N VAL A 54 3.41 -8.26 -0.69
CA VAL A 54 4.45 -7.67 0.16
C VAL A 54 5.80 -8.22 -0.29
N PHE A 55 6.71 -7.32 -0.63
CA PHE A 55 8.09 -7.62 -1.03
C PHE A 55 9.00 -7.04 0.03
N LEU A 56 9.70 -7.90 0.77
CA LEU A 56 10.70 -7.46 1.74
C LEU A 56 11.98 -7.16 0.97
N TYR A 57 12.49 -5.93 1.07
CA TYR A 57 13.77 -5.63 0.45
C TYR A 57 14.89 -6.23 1.30
N GLN A 58 15.88 -6.84 0.62
CA GLN A 58 17.17 -7.10 1.26
C GLN A 58 17.88 -5.77 1.56
N PRO A 59 18.83 -5.72 2.51
CA PRO A 59 19.51 -4.50 2.97
C PRO A 59 20.22 -3.65 1.89
N THR A 60 20.23 -4.11 0.64
CA THR A 60 20.84 -3.45 -0.52
C THR A 60 20.01 -2.28 -1.06
N ALA A 61 18.70 -2.24 -0.82
CA ALA A 61 17.88 -1.06 -1.10
C ALA A 61 18.01 -0.06 0.08
N LYS A 62 18.75 1.03 -0.11
CA LYS A 62 19.03 1.99 0.98
C LYS A 62 17.74 2.58 1.54
N GLY A 63 17.35 2.12 2.73
CA GLY A 63 16.40 2.78 3.62
C GLY A 63 14.92 2.45 3.44
N ILE A 64 14.54 1.56 2.51
CA ILE A 64 13.15 1.08 2.35
C ILE A 64 13.12 -0.38 2.78
N ASP A 65 12.30 -0.69 3.78
CA ASP A 65 12.23 -2.02 4.38
C ASP A 65 11.32 -2.97 3.59
N ALA A 66 10.27 -2.43 2.95
CA ALA A 66 9.35 -3.22 2.14
C ALA A 66 8.68 -2.40 1.02
N GLN A 67 8.36 -3.08 -0.07
CA GLN A 67 7.40 -2.63 -1.06
C GLN A 67 6.09 -3.39 -0.89
N VAL A 68 4.98 -2.66 -0.91
CA VAL A 68 3.63 -3.19 -0.80
C VAL A 68 2.87 -2.85 -2.07
N GLN A 69 2.38 -3.87 -2.76
CA GLN A 69 1.40 -3.67 -3.83
C GLN A 69 -0.01 -3.74 -3.24
N CYS A 70 -0.84 -2.78 -3.59
CA CYS A 70 -2.18 -2.66 -3.07
C CYS A 70 -3.20 -2.33 -4.16
N SER A 71 -4.45 -2.70 -3.93
CA SER A 71 -5.60 -2.44 -4.80
C SER A 71 -6.57 -1.51 -4.09
N PHE A 72 -7.35 -0.74 -4.84
CA PHE A 72 -8.34 0.16 -4.26
C PHE A 72 -9.48 -0.68 -3.67
N TYR A 73 -9.83 -0.37 -2.42
CA TYR A 73 -10.89 -1.04 -1.67
C TYR A 73 -12.16 -0.19 -1.59
N GLY A 74 -12.01 1.12 -1.40
CA GLY A 74 -13.15 2.03 -1.27
C GLY A 74 -12.74 3.42 -0.78
N PHE A 75 -13.70 4.32 -0.67
CA PHE A 75 -13.50 5.61 -0.02
C PHE A 75 -13.78 5.51 1.48
N ASP A 76 -13.10 6.34 2.25
CA ASP A 76 -13.40 6.58 3.66
C ASP A 76 -14.67 7.44 3.73
N THR A 77 -15.82 6.78 3.65
CA THR A 77 -17.13 7.43 3.81
C THR A 77 -17.41 7.60 5.30
N VAL A 78 -16.80 8.63 5.89
CA VAL A 78 -17.20 9.16 7.20
C VAL A 78 -18.36 10.13 6.99
#